data_AF-A0A7C0V055-F1
#
_entry.id   AF-A0A7C0V055-F1
#
_cell.length_a   1.000
_cell.length_b   1.000
_cell.length_c   1.000
_cell.angle_alpha   90.00
_cell.angle_beta   90.00
_cell.angle_gamma   90.00
#
_symmetry.space_group_name_H-M   'P 1'
#
loop_
_entity.id
_entity.type
_entity.pdbx_description
1 polymer ?
#
loop_
_entity_poly.entity_id
_entity_poly.type
_entity_poly.pdbx_seq_one_letter_code
_entity_poly.pdbx_strand_id
1 'polypeptide(L)'
;GEPVLVMANITEEESGSGISLVELSYRVNSGEWWNVSMTFNATISLWTAIIPGQLGNTTVEFFVKAQDVAGNQRNSTLFTYNVKPLIVGDINGDGKVNMRDIGLVGRHFGETSP
;
A
#
# COMPACT_ATOMS: atom_id res chain seq x y z
N GLY A 1 -2.05 -11.14 -3.08
CA GLY A 1 -1.85 -10.70 -1.69
C GLY A 1 -2.89 -9.68 -1.34
N GLU A 2 -2.80 -9.09 -0.14
CA GLU A 2 -3.69 -8.01 0.26
C GLU A 2 -3.30 -6.69 -0.42
N PRO A 3 -4.26 -5.86 -0.88
CA PRO A 3 -3.97 -4.56 -1.44
C PRO A 3 -3.42 -3.61 -0.36
N VAL A 4 -2.53 -2.70 -0.75
CA VAL A 4 -1.95 -1.70 0.15
C VAL A 4 -2.50 -0.32 -0.18
N LEU A 5 -3.18 0.30 0.78
CA LEU A 5 -3.63 1.69 0.69
C LEU A 5 -2.46 2.62 1.00
N VAL A 6 -2.09 3.47 0.05
CA VAL A 6 -1.10 4.52 0.22
C VAL A 6 -1.82 5.85 0.42
N MET A 7 -1.41 6.58 1.45
CA MET A 7 -1.96 7.88 1.81
C MET A 7 -0.84 8.90 1.86
N ALA A 8 -1.06 10.08 1.29
CA ALA A 8 -0.08 11.16 1.26
C ALA A 8 -0.70 12.48 1.68
N ASN A 9 -0.01 13.18 2.58
CA ASN A 9 -0.28 14.58 2.87
C ASN A 9 0.62 15.43 1.98
N ILE A 10 0.02 16.29 1.14
CA ILE A 10 0.73 17.14 0.20
C ILE A 10 0.34 18.57 0.52
N THR A 11 1.35 19.36 0.85
CA THR A 11 1.19 20.77 1.25
C THR A 11 1.86 21.66 0.23
N GLU A 12 1.26 22.83 0.00
CA GLU A 12 1.83 23.93 -0.77
C GLU A 12 1.86 25.18 0.11
N GLU A 13 2.65 26.18 -0.26
CA GLU A 13 2.62 27.49 0.39
C GLU A 13 1.27 28.18 0.17
N GLU A 14 0.88 29.12 1.05
CA GLU A 14 -0.42 29.81 0.95
C GLU A 14 -0.60 30.59 -0.36
N SER A 15 0.50 31.08 -0.94
CA SER A 15 0.53 31.73 -2.26
C SER A 15 0.72 30.73 -3.42
N GLY A 16 0.50 29.44 -3.15
CA GLY A 16 0.63 28.35 -4.09
C GLY A 16 -0.30 28.45 -5.30
N SER A 17 0.09 27.79 -6.38
CA SER A 17 -0.66 27.68 -7.63
C SER A 17 -1.75 26.60 -7.60
N GLY A 18 -1.79 25.78 -6.55
CA GLY A 18 -2.65 24.63 -6.41
C GLY A 18 -1.98 23.36 -6.94
N ILE A 19 -2.36 22.22 -6.36
CA ILE A 19 -1.88 20.90 -6.78
C ILE A 19 -2.58 20.50 -8.08
N SER A 20 -1.80 20.16 -9.12
CA SER A 20 -2.30 19.77 -10.44
C SER A 20 -2.27 18.26 -10.69
N LEU A 21 -1.29 17.56 -10.12
CA LEU A 21 -1.10 16.12 -10.32
C LEU A 21 -0.47 15.49 -9.07
N VAL A 22 -0.99 14.33 -8.69
CA VAL A 22 -0.41 13.47 -7.67
C VAL A 22 -0.38 12.05 -8.19
N GLU A 23 0.80 11.45 -8.21
CA GLU A 23 1.04 10.11 -8.73
C GLU A 23 1.76 9.26 -7.69
N LEU A 24 1.26 8.05 -7.49
CA LEU A 24 1.97 6.97 -6.84
C LEU A 24 2.73 6.18 -7.89
N SER A 25 4.06 6.19 -7.81
CA SER A 25 4.93 5.34 -8.61
C SER A 25 5.38 4.15 -7.78
N TYR A 26 5.12 2.93 -8.25
CA TYR A 26 5.57 1.71 -7.58
C TYR A 26 6.16 0.69 -8.55
N ARG A 27 7.04 -0.18 -8.07
CA ARG A 27 7.57 -1.31 -8.82
C ARG A 27 7.69 -2.53 -7.93
N VAL A 28 7.78 -3.70 -8.55
CA VAL A 28 7.86 -5.00 -7.88
C VAL A 28 9.14 -5.70 -8.32
N ASN A 29 9.91 -6.22 -7.36
CA ASN A 29 11.16 -6.95 -7.57
C ASN A 29 12.14 -6.21 -8.50
N SER A 30 12.27 -4.90 -8.30
CA SER A 30 13.12 -4.02 -9.13
C SER A 30 12.79 -4.04 -10.63
N GLY A 31 11.56 -4.42 -11.00
CA GLY A 31 11.05 -4.35 -12.36
C GLY A 31 10.68 -2.92 -12.81
N GLU A 32 9.79 -2.85 -13.80
CA GLU A 32 9.31 -1.58 -14.34
C GLU A 32 8.48 -0.78 -13.33
N TRP A 33 8.52 0.55 -13.47
CA TRP A 33 7.72 1.48 -12.69
C TRP A 33 6.30 1.59 -13.25
N TRP A 34 5.33 1.41 -12.38
CA TRP A 34 3.91 1.62 -12.62
C TRP A 34 3.47 2.90 -11.94
N ASN A 35 2.79 3.77 -12.68
CA ASN A 35 2.28 5.03 -12.17
C ASN A 35 0.76 4.95 -12.02
N VAL A 36 0.26 5.43 -10.87
CA VAL A 36 -1.16 5.45 -10.53
C VAL A 36 -1.51 6.85 -10.05
N SER A 37 -2.47 7.50 -10.69
CA SER A 37 -2.97 8.78 -10.22
C SER A 37 -3.65 8.60 -8.85
N MET A 38 -3.27 9.43 -7.89
CA MET A 38 -3.90 9.46 -6.57
C MET A 38 -5.17 10.32 -6.62
N THR A 39 -6.15 10.01 -5.77
CA THR A 39 -7.40 10.76 -5.62
C THR A 39 -7.42 11.47 -4.27
N PHE A 40 -7.80 12.75 -4.23
CA PHE A 40 -7.95 13.47 -2.98
C PHE A 40 -9.23 13.04 -2.24
N ASN A 41 -9.10 12.58 -1.00
CA ASN A 41 -10.20 12.26 -0.12
C ASN A 41 -10.45 13.40 0.87
N ALA A 42 -11.50 14.17 0.64
CA ALA A 42 -11.84 15.35 1.44
C ALA A 42 -12.26 15.03 2.89
N THR A 43 -12.72 13.81 3.20
CA THR A 43 -13.14 13.43 4.56
C THR A 43 -11.94 13.28 5.50
N ILE A 44 -10.82 12.80 4.97
CA ILE A 44 -9.58 12.58 5.73
C ILE A 44 -8.48 13.58 5.36
N SER A 45 -8.76 14.48 4.41
CA SER A 45 -7.83 15.50 3.90
C SER A 45 -6.50 14.95 3.40
N LEU A 46 -6.52 13.80 2.71
CA LEU A 46 -5.33 13.12 2.20
C LEU A 46 -5.53 12.61 0.77
N TRP A 47 -4.44 12.55 0.01
CA TRP A 47 -4.39 11.88 -1.29
C TRP A 47 -4.27 10.38 -1.09
N THR A 48 -5.04 9.59 -1.83
CA THR A 48 -5.05 8.13 -1.68
C THR A 48 -4.91 7.40 -3.01
N ALA A 49 -4.23 6.27 -2.99
CA ALA A 49 -4.16 5.30 -4.09
C ALA A 49 -3.93 3.89 -3.53
N ILE A 50 -4.20 2.88 -4.35
CA ILE A 50 -4.04 1.47 -3.97
C ILE A 50 -2.95 0.84 -4.81
N ILE A 51 -1.98 0.20 -4.15
CA ILE A 51 -1.10 -0.78 -4.79
C ILE A 51 -1.87 -2.11 -4.78
N PRO A 52 -2.18 -2.70 -5.95
CA PRO A 52 -2.83 -4.01 -6.01
C PRO A 52 -2.04 -5.05 -5.22
N GLY A 53 -2.74 -6.01 -4.63
CA GLY A 53 -2.10 -6.97 -3.74
C GLY A 53 -1.13 -7.90 -4.47
N GLN A 54 0.14 -7.83 -4.10
CA GLN A 54 1.22 -8.58 -4.77
C GLN A 54 1.33 -10.02 -4.26
N LEU A 55 2.09 -10.84 -4.98
CA LEU A 55 2.37 -12.22 -4.59
C LEU A 55 3.30 -12.28 -3.38
N GLY A 56 3.32 -13.44 -2.72
CA GLY A 56 4.29 -13.73 -1.67
C GLY A 56 5.73 -13.65 -2.16
N ASN A 57 6.65 -13.30 -1.25
CA ASN A 57 8.08 -13.17 -1.53
C ASN A 57 8.42 -12.11 -2.58
N THR A 58 7.60 -11.07 -2.73
CA THR A 58 7.92 -9.92 -3.57
C THR A 58 8.36 -8.74 -2.73
N THR A 59 9.35 -7.99 -3.21
CA THR A 59 9.70 -6.68 -2.68
C THR A 59 8.99 -5.61 -3.50
N VAL A 60 8.26 -4.72 -2.84
CA VAL A 60 7.62 -3.56 -3.45
C VAL A 60 8.39 -2.32 -3.04
N GLU A 61 8.69 -1.48 -4.02
CA GLU A 61 9.30 -0.17 -3.83
C GLU A 61 8.36 0.89 -4.40
N PHE A 62 8.14 1.99 -3.68
CA PHE A 62 7.25 3.04 -4.14
C PHE A 62 7.64 4.43 -3.63
N PHE A 63 7.21 5.46 -4.34
CA PHE A 63 7.28 6.85 -3.92
C PHE A 63 6.08 7.63 -4.48
N VAL A 64 5.80 8.79 -3.89
CA VAL A 64 4.74 9.69 -4.36
C VAL A 64 5.38 10.90 -5.03
N LYS A 65 4.89 11.24 -6.22
CA LYS A 65 5.24 12.45 -6.96
C LYS A 65 4.07 13.41 -6.90
N ALA A 66 4.36 14.67 -6.60
CA ALA A 66 3.40 15.77 -6.64
C ALA A 66 3.87 16.84 -7.62
N GLN A 67 2.93 17.46 -8.32
CA GLN A 67 3.13 18.60 -9.19
C GLN A 67 2.07 19.67 -8.92
N ASP A 68 2.48 20.94 -8.92
CA ASP A 68 1.57 22.09 -8.84
C ASP A 68 1.16 22.60 -10.24
N VAL A 69 0.26 23.58 -10.33
CA VAL A 69 -0.17 24.16 -11.61
C VAL A 69 0.95 24.95 -12.31
N ALA A 70 1.89 25.51 -11.54
CA ALA A 70 3.08 26.18 -12.07
C ALA A 70 4.12 25.21 -12.66
N GLY A 71 3.95 23.90 -12.45
CA GLY A 71 4.78 22.83 -12.97
C GLY A 71 5.92 22.40 -12.06
N ASN A 72 6.04 22.95 -10.84
CA ASN A 72 7.03 22.50 -9.86
C ASN A 72 6.72 21.08 -9.42
N GLN A 73 7.75 20.23 -9.37
CA GLN A 73 7.61 18.82 -9.00
C GLN A 73 8.46 18.47 -7.79
N ARG A 74 7.93 17.60 -6.94
CA ARG A 74 8.65 16.99 -5.83
C ARG A 74 8.27 15.52 -5.68
N ASN A 75 9.26 14.71 -5.37
CA ASN A 75 9.07 13.30 -5.00
C ASN A 75 9.25 13.16 -3.49
N SER A 76 8.51 12.23 -2.89
CA SER A 76 8.80 11.74 -1.55
C SER A 76 10.11 10.96 -1.53
N THR A 77 10.54 10.55 -0.34
CA THR A 77 11.52 9.48 -0.19
C THR A 77 11.00 8.17 -0.81
N LEU A 78 11.93 7.27 -1.15
CA LEU A 78 11.61 5.92 -1.58
C LEU A 78 11.24 5.05 -0.36
N PHE A 79 10.09 4.40 -0.42
CA PHE A 79 9.63 3.44 0.57
C PHE A 79 9.76 2.02 0.02
N THR A 80 9.96 1.04 0.90
CA THR A 80 10.09 -0.36 0.54
C THR A 80 9.39 -1.26 1.55
N TYR A 81 8.74 -2.32 1.07
CA TYR A 81 8.22 -3.39 1.93
C TYR A 81 8.30 -4.75 1.23
N ASN A 82 8.32 -5.80 2.05
CA ASN A 82 8.31 -7.19 1.57
C ASN A 82 6.94 -7.81 1.82
N VAL A 83 6.38 -8.47 0.81
CA VAL A 83 5.13 -9.21 0.92
C VAL A 83 5.42 -10.59 1.43
N LYS A 84 4.91 -10.89 2.63
CA LYS A 84 5.04 -12.23 3.21
C LYS A 84 4.28 -13.25 2.35
N PRO A 85 4.84 -14.44 2.12
CA PRO A 85 4.14 -15.49 1.41
C PRO A 85 2.97 -16.01 2.23
N LEU A 86 1.88 -16.35 1.54
CA LEU A 86 0.84 -17.17 2.13
C LEU A 86 1.40 -18.59 2.26
N ILE A 87 1.52 -19.09 3.48
CA ILE A 87 1.88 -20.48 3.73
C ILE A 87 0.59 -21.24 3.97
N VAL A 88 0.31 -22.27 3.15
CA VAL A 88 -0.89 -23.08 3.31
C VAL A 88 -0.90 -23.69 4.71
N GLY A 89 -1.94 -23.39 5.49
CA GLY A 89 -2.10 -23.87 6.87
C GLY A 89 -1.53 -22.94 7.95
N ASP A 90 -0.84 -21.84 7.60
CA ASP A 90 -0.53 -20.76 8.54
C ASP A 90 -1.76 -19.86 8.62
N ILE A 91 -2.65 -20.18 9.56
CA ILE A 91 -3.97 -19.56 9.68
C ILE A 91 -3.88 -18.31 10.56
N ASN A 92 -2.83 -18.19 11.39
CA ASN A 92 -2.63 -17.04 12.26
C ASN A 92 -1.70 -15.96 11.67
N GLY A 93 -1.04 -16.23 10.53
CA GLY A 93 -0.23 -15.27 9.79
C GLY A 93 1.16 -15.00 10.39
N ASP A 94 1.65 -15.89 11.26
CA ASP A 94 2.96 -15.72 11.93
C ASP A 94 4.16 -16.16 11.08
N GLY A 95 3.91 -16.74 9.91
CA GLY A 95 4.91 -17.26 8.98
C GLY A 95 5.36 -18.69 9.27
N LYS A 96 4.67 -19.44 10.15
CA LYS A 96 5.01 -20.82 10.50
C LYS A 96 3.79 -21.69 10.65
N VAL A 97 3.71 -22.77 9.87
CA VAL A 97 2.70 -23.82 10.11
C VAL A 97 3.09 -24.64 11.34
N ASN A 98 2.33 -24.53 12.43
CA ASN A 98 2.58 -25.24 13.68
C ASN A 98 1.30 -25.46 14.52
N MET A 99 1.45 -26.00 15.74
CA MET A 99 0.30 -26.32 16.60
C MET A 99 -0.53 -25.10 17.02
N ARG A 100 -0.01 -23.88 16.88
CA ARG A 100 -0.80 -22.65 17.10
C ARG A 100 -1.89 -22.49 16.04
N ASP A 101 -1.64 -22.90 14.80
CA ASP A 101 -2.63 -22.87 13.72
C ASP A 101 -3.74 -23.88 13.97
N ILE A 102 -3.36 -25.10 14.33
CA ILE A 102 -4.32 -26.15 14.73
C ILE A 102 -5.13 -25.71 15.95
N GLY A 103 -4.49 -25.09 16.94
CA GLY A 103 -5.17 -24.55 18.10
C GLY A 103 -6.13 -23.40 17.76
N LEU A 104 -5.80 -22.56 16.77
CA LEU A 104 -6.70 -21.52 16.26
C LEU A 104 -7.92 -22.14 15.58
N VAL A 105 -7.73 -23.13 14.71
CA VAL A 105 -8.83 -23.90 14.10
C VAL A 105 -9.70 -24.55 15.17
N GLY A 106 -9.11 -25.20 16.16
CA GLY A 106 -9.83 -25.85 17.25
C GLY A 106 -10.66 -24.86 18.08
N ARG A 107 -10.15 -23.64 18.31
CA ARG A 107 -10.86 -22.59 19.06
C ARG A 107 -12.11 -22.08 18.34
N HIS A 108 -12.06 -22.02 17.01
CA HIS A 108 -13.14 -21.52 16.17
C HIS A 108 -13.91 -22.66 15.47
N PHE A 109 -13.74 -23.91 15.92
CA PHE A 109 -14.36 -25.06 15.27
C PHE A 109 -15.89 -24.98 15.39
N GLY A 110 -16.57 -24.97 14.24
CA GLY A 110 -18.02 -24.88 14.17
C GLY A 110 -18.58 -23.46 14.25
N GLU A 111 -17.73 -22.42 14.26
CA GLU A 111 -18.19 -21.04 14.16
C GLU A 111 -18.79 -20.78 12.77
N THR A 112 -19.92 -20.08 12.74
CA THR A 112 -20.60 -19.62 11.52
C THR A 112 -20.73 -18.11 11.57
N SER A 113 -20.80 -17.46 10.40
CA SER A 113 -21.16 -16.03 10.34
C SER A 113 -22.50 -15.78 11.06
N PRO A 114 -22.71 -14.57 11.63
CA PRO A 114 -24.00 -14.19 12.19
C PRO A 114 -25.14 -14.33 11.17
#